data_AF-A0A656HIM3-F1
#
_entry.id   AF-A0A656HIM3-F1
#
_cell.length_a   1.000
_cell.length_b   1.000
_cell.length_c   1.000
_cell.angle_alpha   90.00
_cell.angle_beta   90.00
_cell.angle_gamma   90.00
#
_symmetry.space_group_name_H-M   'P 1'
#
loop_
_entity.id
_entity.type
_entity.pdbx_description
1 polymer ?
#
loop_
_entity_poly.entity_id
_entity_poly.type
_entity_poly.pdbx_seq_one_letter_code
_entity_poly.pdbx_strand_id
1 'polypeptide(L)' 'MKQQTKRAAPRSIRIDSALEAWIVERAKQGDRSVNAEINRALRTIKALEERKAQAQKSAA' A
#
# COMPACT_ATOMS: atom_id res chain seq x y z
N MET A 1 -21.48 20.75 -10.95
CA MET A 1 -20.13 20.55 -11.52
C MET A 1 -19.34 19.63 -10.60
N LYS A 2 -18.96 18.42 -11.04
CA LYS A 2 -18.14 17.50 -10.24
C LYS A 2 -16.72 18.07 -10.17
N GLN A 3 -16.24 18.40 -8.98
CA GLN A 3 -14.86 18.85 -8.77
C GLN A 3 -13.91 17.76 -9.27
N GLN A 4 -13.22 18.02 -10.39
CA GLN A 4 -12.11 17.20 -10.84
C GLN A 4 -11.00 17.36 -9.80
N THR A 5 -10.84 16.38 -8.92
CA THR A 5 -9.72 16.35 -7.99
C THR A 5 -8.43 16.27 -8.82
N LYS A 6 -7.58 17.31 -8.72
CA LYS A 6 -6.25 17.30 -9.34
C LYS A 6 -5.56 16.01 -8.90
N ARG A 7 -5.17 15.17 -9.86
CA ARG A 7 -4.39 13.95 -9.58
C ARG A 7 -3.10 14.38 -8.90
N ALA A 8 -2.82 13.81 -7.72
CA ALA A 8 -1.58 14.07 -7.01
C ALA A 8 -0.39 13.71 -7.90
N ALA A 9 0.67 14.52 -7.84
CA ALA A 9 1.90 14.22 -8.57
C ALA A 9 2.46 12.86 -8.12
N PRO A 10 2.99 12.03 -9.04
CA PRO A 10 3.63 10.77 -8.67
C PRO A 10 4.76 11.00 -7.67
N ARG A 11 4.81 10.16 -6.63
CA ARG A 11 5.92 10.16 -5.67
C ARG A 11 6.92 9.09 -6.06
N SER A 12 8.18 9.48 -6.24
CA SER A 12 9.27 8.52 -6.40
C SER A 12 9.63 7.91 -5.04
N ILE A 13 9.76 6.59 -5.00
CA ILE A 13 10.11 5.82 -3.81
C ILE A 13 11.29 4.93 -4.19
N ARG A 14 12.33 4.90 -3.34
CA ARG A 14 13.45 3.98 -3.51
C ARG A 14 13.08 2.66 -2.86
N ILE A 15 13.14 1.58 -3.64
CA ILE A 15 12.90 0.21 -3.19
C ILE A 15 14.11 -0.64 -3.56
N ASP A 16 14.39 -1.64 -2.73
CA ASP A 16 15.42 -2.62 -3.03
C ASP A 16 15.04 -3.46 -4.26
N SER A 17 16.04 -3.88 -5.03
CA SER A 17 15.83 -4.64 -6.27
C SER A 17 15.10 -5.97 -6.06
N ALA A 18 15.36 -6.69 -4.96
CA ALA A 18 14.66 -7.94 -4.66
C ALA A 18 13.19 -7.68 -4.32
N LEU A 19 12.91 -6.59 -3.61
CA LEU A 19 11.55 -6.20 -3.27
C LEU A 19 10.77 -5.70 -4.50
N GLU A 20 11.44 -4.99 -5.41
CA GLU A 20 10.86 -4.58 -6.70
C GLU A 20 10.46 -5.80 -7.54
N ALA A 21 11.37 -6.77 -7.72
CA ALA A 21 11.06 -7.98 -8.46
C ALA A 21 9.87 -8.73 -7.86
N TRP A 22 9.84 -8.83 -6.52
CA TRP A 22 8.75 -9.47 -5.80
C TRP A 22 7.40 -8.76 -5.99
N ILE A 23 7.35 -7.42 -5.87
CA ILE A 23 6.09 -6.68 -5.99
C ILE A 23 5.56 -6.67 -7.43
N VAL A 24 6.45 -6.66 -8.42
CA VAL A 24 6.09 -6.78 -9.84
C VAL A 24 5.43 -8.12 -10.13
N GLU A 25 5.99 -9.21 -9.62
CA GLU A 25 5.42 -10.55 -9.79
C GLU A 25 4.06 -10.69 -9.12
N ARG A 26 3.93 -10.16 -7.89
CA ARG A 26 2.66 -10.13 -7.16
C ARG A 26 1.57 -9.34 -7.90
N ALA A 27 1.95 -8.22 -8.52
CA ALA A 27 1.03 -7.39 -9.29
C ALA A 27 0.52 -8.15 -10.53
N LYS A 28 1.40 -8.87 -11.25
CA LYS A 28 1.03 -9.74 -12.39
C LYS A 28 0.05 -10.83 -11.98
N GLN A 29 0.38 -11.59 -10.93
CA GLN A 29 -0.49 -12.66 -10.42
C GLN A 29 -1.86 -12.16 -9.98
N GLY A 30 -1.91 -10.90 -9.52
CA GLY A 30 -3.13 -10.25 -9.06
C GLY A 30 -3.90 -9.47 -10.12
N ASP A 31 -3.50 -9.54 -11.39
CA ASP A 31 -4.04 -8.76 -12.52
C ASP A 31 -4.24 -7.27 -12.18
N ARG A 32 -3.18 -6.61 -11.70
CA ARG A 32 -3.22 -5.20 -11.30
C ARG A 32 -1.90 -4.49 -11.55
N SER A 33 -1.95 -3.16 -11.54
CA SER A 33 -0.73 -2.36 -11.64
C SER A 33 0.14 -2.50 -10.38
N VAL A 34 1.45 -2.32 -10.53
CA VAL A 34 2.41 -2.31 -9.41
C VAL A 34 1.99 -1.30 -8.34
N ASN A 35 1.57 -0.10 -8.74
CA ASN A 35 1.08 0.92 -7.81
C ASN A 35 -0.18 0.46 -7.04
N ALA A 36 -1.10 -0.25 -7.70
CA ALA A 36 -2.28 -0.80 -7.03
C ALA A 36 -1.88 -1.87 -6.00
N GLU A 37 -0.92 -2.75 -6.31
CA GLU A 37 -0.43 -3.75 -5.37
C GLU A 37 0.32 -3.13 -4.18
N ILE A 38 1.18 -2.12 -4.43
CA ILE A 38 1.84 -1.36 -3.35
C ILE A 38 0.79 -0.75 -2.41
N ASN A 39 -0.22 -0.07 -2.95
CA ASN A 39 -1.27 0.55 -2.13
C ASN A 39 -2.08 -0.50 -1.36
N ARG A 40 -2.37 -1.66 -1.95
CA ARG A 40 -3.04 -2.77 -1.26
C ARG A 40 -2.20 -3.29 -0.09
N ALA A 41 -0.90 -3.53 -0.32
CA ALA A 41 0.01 -4.01 0.71
C ALA A 41 0.09 -3.03 1.89
N LEU A 42 0.28 -1.74 1.60
CA LEU A 42 0.36 -0.69 2.63
C LEU A 42 -0.94 -0.55 3.43
N ARG A 43 -2.10 -0.63 2.78
CA ARG A 43 -3.40 -0.61 3.49
C ARG A 43 -3.58 -1.81 4.42
N THR A 44 -3.12 -2.98 3.98
CA THR A 44 -3.17 -4.21 4.79
C THR A 44 -2.29 -4.07 6.03
N ILE A 45 -1.06 -3.57 5.86
CA ILE A 45 -0.12 -3.33 6.96
C ILE A 45 -0.71 -2.31 7.95
N LYS A 46 -1.20 -1.17 7.45
CA LYS A 46 -1.82 -0.14 8.28
C LYS A 46 -2.97 -0.70 9.14
N ALA A 47 -3.87 -1.48 8.54
CA ALA A 47 -4.99 -2.07 9.28
C ALA A 47 -4.53 -3.07 10.36
N LEU A 48 -3.43 -3.79 10.13
CA LEU A 48 -2.84 -4.69 11.13
C LEU A 48 -2.22 -3.91 12.29
N GLU A 49 -1.52 -2.81 12.01
CA GLU A 49 -0.94 -1.94 13.03
C GLU A 49 -2.02 -1.28 13.90
N GLU A 50 -3.10 -0.78 13.29
CA GLU A 50 -4.23 -0.18 14.00
C GLU A 50 -4.89 -1.19 14.96
N ARG A 51 -5.06 -2.44 14.52
CA ARG A 51 -5.59 -3.53 15.36
C ARG A 51 -4.68 -3.83 16.55
N LYS A 52 -3.36 -3.91 16.33
CA LYS A 52 -2.38 -4.15 17.41
C LYS A 52 -2.39 -3.00 18.43
N ALA A 53 -2.42 -1.76 17.95
CA ALA A 53 -2.47 -0.58 18.81
C ALA A 53 -3.75 -0.55 19.66
N GLN A 54 -4.90 -0.92 19.08
CA GLN A 54 -6.15 -0.98 19.83
C GLN A 54 -6.12 -2.07 20.90
N ALA A 55 -5.61 -3.26 20.58
CA ALA A 55 -5.49 -4.37 21.54
C ALA A 55 -4.58 -4.03 22.73
N GLN A 56 -3.49 -3.30 22.49
CA GLN A 56 -2.60 -2.81 23.55
C GLN A 56 -3.26 -1.78 24.45
N LYS A 57 -4.09 -0.88 23.89
CA LYS A 57 -4.82 0.13 24.66
C LYS A 57 -5.95 -0.45 25.52
N SER A 58 -6.58 -1.55 25.08
CA SER A 58 -7.63 -2.22 25.86
C SER A 58 -7.10 -3.15 26.96
N ALA A 59 -5.80 -3.46 26.93
CA ALA A 59 -5.14 -4.32 27.92
C ALA A 59 -4.39 -3.54 29.01
N ALA A 60 -4.31 -2.22 28.88
CA ALA A 60 -3.76 -1.29 29.86
C ALA A 60 -4.91 -0.58 30.61
#